data_AF-A0A3A8KWN3-F1
#
_entry.id   AF-A0A3A8KWN3-F1
#
_cell.length_a   1.000
_cell.length_b   1.000
_cell.length_c   1.000
_cell.angle_alpha   90.00
_cell.angle_beta   90.00
_cell.angle_gamma   90.00
#
_symmetry.space_group_name_H-M   'P 1'
#
loop_
_entity.id
_entity.type
_entity.pdbx_description
1 polymer ?
#
loop_
_entity_poly.entity_id
_entity_poly.type
_entity_poly.pdbx_seq_one_letter_code
_entity_poly.pdbx_strand_id
1 'polypeptide(L)'
;MARFIPSSLLLCAALLVAACGEDAPPGSDPAKPAAFTATQVPSSQGLAPARGFADQSGGGIFATTTGGVVRLRLDGSKAALSPHPKNVATLGSVLATFRLGPHSALVETDTGLFLANQGWLIEPLWQQVLGTGIVATAQTADGAAWLAHPTGLFQIQGGTLASLKLSGQALSGITTMTAAPAEDGLPGLWFARQGKINVVVASAPGVYQVRGTDAPLTGGETVEALAGLGAGTGTAGEVWVLTSTRVLRRNAEGWTTVELPSRPQQLMAEGRFLWARSDTKLFVFDADAGTWGVAEGLPSGTPTLLAVDESGCAWVELNGQSLAVSKGAVPRVQGLHQGMLLVDDGLVLRATLPPGSTPKSVAFQVDQSEEVPAAGPDYSMGGLEADATTLKAFSFASVPPGSHTLSVVSRFEDGTEARRAVPFTYQPLTTTPSYARDIRPIHEARCAKCHTDSTNPGRPLNTYELWKANAQLINAAVRDVRMPADGPLDPQGTALINRWVSSGTLP
;
A
#
# COMPACT_ATOMS: atom_id res chain seq x y z
N MET A 1 -57.33 72.79 11.67
CA MET A 1 -56.95 71.73 12.62
C MET A 1 -56.96 70.42 11.83
N ALA A 2 -55.86 69.88 11.31
CA ALA A 2 -54.64 69.37 11.97
C ALA A 2 -55.04 68.38 13.07
N ARG A 3 -54.88 67.06 12.93
CA ARG A 3 -53.66 66.21 13.12
C ARG A 3 -54.18 64.75 13.29
N PHE A 4 -53.49 63.62 13.10
CA PHE A 4 -52.16 63.20 12.66
C PHE A 4 -52.29 61.69 12.31
N ILE A 5 -51.62 61.23 11.25
CA ILE A 5 -51.35 59.81 10.95
C ILE A 5 -49.99 59.46 11.59
N PRO A 6 -49.83 58.36 12.34
CA PRO A 6 -48.51 57.85 12.67
C PRO A 6 -48.04 56.88 11.58
N SER A 7 -47.09 57.35 10.79
CA SER A 7 -46.14 56.53 10.04
C SER A 7 -45.16 55.90 11.03
N SER A 8 -45.19 54.59 11.17
CA SER A 8 -44.12 53.83 11.84
C SER A 8 -44.00 52.46 11.18
N LEU A 9 -43.11 52.42 10.18
CA LEU A 9 -42.20 51.32 9.84
C LEU A 9 -42.85 49.92 9.63
N LEU A 10 -43.14 49.45 8.41
CA LEU A 10 -42.13 49.15 7.37
C LEU A 10 -40.83 48.59 7.95
N LEU A 11 -40.89 47.49 8.69
CA LEU A 11 -39.80 46.53 8.88
C LEU A 11 -40.32 45.27 9.59
N CYS A 12 -40.64 44.21 8.84
CA CYS A 12 -40.54 42.78 9.21
C CYS A 12 -41.16 41.88 8.13
N ALA A 13 -40.81 42.14 6.86
CA ALA A 13 -40.88 41.15 5.79
C ALA A 13 -39.44 40.77 5.43
N ALA A 14 -38.80 40.00 6.32
CA ALA A 14 -37.53 39.29 6.11
C ALA A 14 -37.15 38.52 7.39
N LEU A 15 -37.98 37.54 7.78
CA LEU A 15 -37.46 36.39 8.51
C LEU A 15 -37.15 35.32 7.46
N LEU A 16 -36.00 35.54 6.82
CA LEU A 16 -35.29 34.56 6.03
C LEU A 16 -35.02 33.34 6.91
N VAL A 17 -35.68 32.24 6.55
CA VAL A 17 -35.13 30.88 6.44
C VAL A 17 -33.65 30.80 6.84
N ALA A 18 -33.40 30.55 8.13
CA ALA A 18 -32.17 29.94 8.61
C ALA A 18 -32.55 28.61 9.27
N ALA A 19 -33.22 27.76 8.50
CA ALA A 19 -33.21 26.32 8.73
C ALA A 19 -32.04 25.77 7.91
N CYS A 20 -30.85 25.77 8.50
CA CYS A 20 -29.76 24.93 8.02
C CYS A 20 -30.21 23.47 8.21
N GLY A 21 -30.18 22.71 7.12
CA GLY A 21 -30.87 21.43 6.99
C GLY A 21 -30.44 20.37 8.00
N GLU A 22 -31.43 19.80 8.68
CA GLU A 22 -31.41 18.49 9.32
C GLU A 22 -31.92 17.41 8.33
N ASP A 23 -31.41 17.39 7.10
CA ASP A 23 -31.65 16.29 6.15
C ASP A 23 -30.42 15.38 6.03
N ALA A 24 -29.72 15.19 7.15
CA ALA A 24 -28.69 14.16 7.24
C ALA A 24 -29.41 12.81 7.29
N PRO A 25 -29.17 11.87 6.36
CA PRO A 25 -29.83 10.56 6.37
C PRO A 25 -29.63 9.89 7.73
N PRO A 26 -30.63 9.16 8.27
CA PRO A 26 -30.46 8.42 9.53
C PRO A 26 -29.19 7.57 9.49
N GLY A 27 -28.27 7.80 10.43
CA GLY A 27 -26.97 7.11 10.51
C GLY A 27 -25.75 7.87 9.94
N SER A 28 -25.91 9.14 9.56
CA SER A 28 -24.78 10.05 9.28
C SER A 28 -24.29 10.70 10.57
N ASP A 29 -23.05 10.42 10.98
CA ASP A 29 -22.35 11.23 11.98
C ASP A 29 -21.44 12.19 11.20
N PRO A 30 -21.68 13.51 11.26
CA PRO A 30 -20.85 14.46 10.54
C PRO A 30 -19.41 14.36 11.06
N ALA A 31 -18.48 14.06 10.15
CA ALA A 31 -17.08 13.99 10.51
C ALA A 31 -16.66 15.35 11.09
N LYS A 32 -15.92 15.31 12.19
CA LYS A 32 -15.31 16.51 12.82
C LYS A 32 -13.79 16.42 12.69
N PRO A 33 -13.21 16.76 11.52
CA PRO A 33 -11.77 16.70 11.35
C PRO A 33 -11.05 17.63 12.32
N ALA A 34 -10.13 17.08 13.11
CA ALA A 34 -9.26 17.86 13.98
C ALA A 34 -8.09 18.44 13.17
N ALA A 35 -7.83 19.75 13.31
CA ALA A 35 -6.66 20.37 12.69
C ALA A 35 -5.36 19.78 13.24
N PHE A 36 -4.37 19.60 12.36
CA PHE A 36 -3.00 19.28 12.76
C PHE A 36 -1.99 20.02 11.89
N THR A 37 -0.88 20.44 12.49
CA THR A 37 0.25 20.99 11.75
C THR A 37 0.94 19.88 10.98
N ALA A 38 0.92 19.95 9.66
CA ALA A 38 1.48 18.90 8.82
C ALA A 38 3.02 18.87 8.91
N THR A 39 3.57 17.68 9.13
CA THR A 39 4.99 17.42 8.88
C THR A 39 5.20 17.30 7.38
N GLN A 40 6.15 18.08 6.85
CA GLN A 40 6.40 18.20 5.41
C GLN A 40 7.85 17.83 5.09
N VAL A 41 8.04 16.93 4.13
CA VAL A 41 9.36 16.59 3.58
C VAL A 41 9.36 16.98 2.10
N PRO A 42 10.15 17.98 1.68
CA PRO A 42 10.19 18.40 0.29
C PRO A 42 10.92 17.35 -0.58
N SER A 43 10.38 17.12 -1.77
CA SER A 43 11.06 16.33 -2.79
C SER A 43 12.22 17.10 -3.40
N SER A 44 13.33 16.40 -3.63
CA SER A 44 14.47 16.88 -4.42
C SER A 44 14.19 16.97 -5.94
N GLN A 45 13.01 16.55 -6.38
CA GLN A 45 12.58 16.51 -7.78
C GLN A 45 11.12 16.94 -7.92
N GLY A 46 10.80 17.77 -8.91
CA GLY A 46 9.42 18.06 -9.28
C GLY A 46 8.71 16.83 -9.83
N LEU A 47 7.57 16.49 -9.27
CA LEU A 47 6.73 15.36 -9.65
C LEU A 47 5.58 15.81 -10.55
N ALA A 48 5.24 15.00 -11.54
CA ALA A 48 4.07 15.24 -12.37
C ALA A 48 2.78 14.90 -11.60
N PRO A 49 1.64 15.53 -11.91
CA PRO A 49 0.34 15.22 -11.32
C PRO A 49 -0.25 13.91 -11.88
N ALA A 50 0.52 12.84 -11.77
CA ALA A 50 0.19 11.49 -12.18
C ALA A 50 0.19 10.56 -10.96
N ARG A 51 -0.52 9.44 -11.06
CA ARG A 51 -0.52 8.42 -10.00
C ARG A 51 0.92 7.93 -9.77
N GLY A 52 1.34 7.93 -8.51
CA GLY A 52 2.61 7.41 -8.04
C GLY A 52 2.44 6.15 -7.19
N PHE A 53 3.58 5.61 -6.76
CA PHE A 53 3.65 4.57 -5.74
C PHE A 53 4.47 5.08 -4.57
N ALA A 54 3.96 4.94 -3.35
CA ALA A 54 4.73 5.16 -2.13
C ALA A 54 5.00 3.79 -1.48
N ASP A 55 6.24 3.57 -1.07
CA ASP A 55 6.63 2.31 -0.41
C ASP A 55 6.54 2.41 1.11
N GLN A 56 6.50 1.27 1.79
CA GLN A 56 6.42 1.23 3.26
C GLN A 56 7.65 1.81 3.98
N SER A 57 8.74 2.07 3.25
CA SER A 57 9.92 2.77 3.78
C SER A 57 9.77 4.30 3.72
N GLY A 58 8.62 4.79 3.23
CA GLY A 58 8.23 6.20 3.09
C GLY A 58 8.86 6.92 1.90
N GLY A 59 9.57 6.20 1.05
CA GLY A 59 9.94 6.68 -0.27
C GLY A 59 8.83 6.42 -1.28
N GLY A 60 9.20 6.42 -2.56
CA GLY A 60 8.27 6.06 -3.61
C GLY A 60 8.87 6.16 -5.01
N ILE A 61 8.05 5.82 -6.00
CA ILE A 61 8.38 5.90 -7.42
C ILE A 61 7.32 6.76 -8.10
N PHE A 62 7.78 7.78 -8.82
CA PHE A 62 6.93 8.83 -9.36
C PHE A 62 7.35 9.23 -10.77
N ALA A 63 6.38 9.72 -11.54
CA ALA A 63 6.64 10.47 -12.75
C ALA A 63 7.21 11.85 -12.39
N THR A 64 8.20 12.31 -13.15
CA THR A 64 8.78 13.64 -13.05
C THR A 64 8.08 14.60 -13.99
N THR A 65 8.15 15.91 -13.73
CA THR A 65 7.58 16.95 -14.61
C THR A 65 8.17 16.96 -16.03
N THR A 66 9.33 16.33 -16.24
CA THR A 66 9.97 16.17 -17.56
C THR A 66 9.64 14.85 -18.23
N GLY A 67 8.68 14.08 -17.72
CA GLY A 67 8.25 12.79 -18.27
C GLY A 67 9.12 11.58 -17.88
N GLY A 68 10.22 11.77 -17.14
CA GLY A 68 11.05 10.66 -16.64
C GLY A 68 10.46 10.01 -15.38
N VAL A 69 11.11 8.95 -14.88
CA VAL A 69 10.79 8.28 -13.61
C VAL A 69 11.84 8.61 -12.54
N VAL A 70 11.42 8.76 -11.29
CA VAL A 70 12.32 8.95 -10.15
C VAL A 70 11.93 8.03 -9.00
N ARG A 71 12.94 7.49 -8.29
CA ARG A 71 12.74 6.91 -6.95
C ARG A 71 13.15 7.93 -5.90
N LEU A 72 12.29 8.20 -4.94
CA LEU A 72 12.58 9.06 -3.79
C LEU A 72 12.72 8.22 -2.52
N ARG A 73 13.56 8.69 -1.60
CA ARG A 73 13.67 8.17 -0.23
C ARG A 73 12.73 8.92 0.71
N LEU A 74 12.64 8.43 1.95
CA LEU A 74 11.91 9.05 3.06
C LEU A 74 12.27 10.52 3.29
N ASP A 75 13.51 10.90 2.99
CA ASP A 75 14.02 12.27 3.15
C ASP A 75 13.81 13.17 1.92
N GLY A 76 13.09 12.68 0.90
CA GLY A 76 12.88 13.39 -0.36
C GLY A 76 14.07 13.36 -1.32
N SER A 77 15.20 12.74 -0.95
CA SER A 77 16.36 12.61 -1.84
C SER A 77 16.15 11.53 -2.92
N LYS A 78 16.86 11.65 -4.03
CA LYS A 78 16.84 10.65 -5.13
C LYS A 78 17.54 9.36 -4.73
N ALA A 79 16.84 8.24 -4.83
CA ALA A 79 17.42 6.90 -4.78
C ALA A 79 17.81 6.39 -6.17
N ALA A 80 18.64 5.35 -6.20
CA ALA A 80 18.99 4.69 -7.44
C ALA A 80 17.74 4.09 -8.10
N LEU A 81 17.57 4.40 -9.38
CA LEU A 81 16.59 3.78 -10.26
C LEU A 81 17.11 3.86 -11.68
N SER A 82 17.23 2.74 -12.39
CA SER A 82 17.76 2.72 -13.75
C SER A 82 17.12 1.62 -14.60
N PRO A 83 16.96 1.82 -15.91
CA PRO A 83 16.60 0.75 -16.84
C PRO A 83 17.58 -0.41 -16.72
N HIS A 84 17.05 -1.63 -16.60
CA HIS A 84 17.86 -2.82 -16.63
C HIS A 84 18.48 -2.99 -18.03
N PRO A 85 19.78 -3.31 -18.15
CA PRO A 85 20.49 -3.34 -19.45
C PRO A 85 20.00 -4.42 -20.41
N LYS A 86 19.18 -5.37 -19.94
CA LYS A 86 18.55 -6.41 -20.77
C LYS A 86 17.14 -6.05 -21.25
N ASN A 87 16.63 -4.86 -20.94
CA ASN A 87 15.36 -4.41 -21.49
C ASN A 87 15.51 -4.23 -23.01
N VAL A 88 14.50 -4.68 -23.74
CA VAL A 88 14.38 -4.48 -25.19
C VAL A 88 13.63 -3.18 -25.47
N ALA A 89 12.61 -2.89 -24.65
CA ALA A 89 11.88 -1.63 -24.71
C ALA A 89 12.72 -0.47 -24.17
N THR A 90 12.76 0.64 -24.92
CA THR A 90 13.32 1.90 -24.43
C THR A 90 12.35 2.53 -23.43
N LEU A 91 12.87 3.03 -22.31
CA LEU A 91 12.06 3.75 -21.34
C LEU A 91 11.56 5.07 -21.97
N GLY A 92 10.24 5.18 -22.12
CA GLY A 92 9.57 6.37 -22.65
C GLY A 92 9.07 7.30 -21.54
N SER A 93 8.10 8.15 -21.88
CA SER A 93 7.49 9.09 -20.93
C SER A 93 6.59 8.36 -19.96
N VAL A 94 6.78 8.55 -18.66
CA VAL A 94 5.98 7.92 -17.60
C VAL A 94 4.57 8.51 -17.58
N LEU A 95 3.58 7.63 -17.66
CA LEU A 95 2.16 7.97 -17.59
C LEU A 95 1.62 7.80 -16.16
N ALA A 96 2.00 6.71 -15.49
CA ALA A 96 1.59 6.41 -14.13
C ALA A 96 2.52 5.38 -13.49
N THR A 97 2.49 5.31 -12.16
CA THR A 97 3.13 4.25 -11.38
C THR A 97 2.10 3.63 -10.45
N PHE A 98 2.08 2.30 -10.39
CA PHE A 98 1.08 1.54 -9.65
C PHE A 98 1.72 0.57 -8.67
N ARG A 99 1.05 0.31 -7.56
CA ARG A 99 1.50 -0.69 -6.58
C ARG A 99 1.38 -2.10 -7.16
N LEU A 100 2.42 -2.92 -7.01
CA LEU A 100 2.39 -4.37 -7.24
C LEU A 100 2.80 -5.19 -6.01
N GLY A 101 3.38 -4.53 -5.00
CA GLY A 101 3.88 -5.15 -3.79
C GLY A 101 4.23 -4.10 -2.75
N PRO A 102 4.70 -4.51 -1.56
CA PRO A 102 5.13 -3.60 -0.50
C PRO A 102 6.33 -2.73 -0.89
N HIS A 103 7.13 -3.19 -1.86
CA HIS A 103 8.37 -2.52 -2.31
C HIS A 103 8.53 -2.48 -3.83
N SER A 104 7.51 -2.93 -4.58
CA SER A 104 7.55 -3.04 -6.03
C SER A 104 6.40 -2.28 -6.67
N ALA A 105 6.71 -1.66 -7.80
CA ALA A 105 5.74 -0.89 -8.56
C ALA A 105 5.75 -1.31 -10.04
N LEU A 106 4.60 -1.14 -10.70
CA LEU A 106 4.50 -1.13 -12.14
C LEU A 106 4.59 0.31 -12.62
N VAL A 107 5.61 0.64 -13.37
CA VAL A 107 5.77 1.91 -14.08
C VAL A 107 5.23 1.73 -15.48
N GLU A 108 4.23 2.52 -15.82
CA GLU A 108 3.67 2.57 -17.17
C GLU A 108 4.24 3.77 -17.91
N THR A 109 4.72 3.54 -19.13
CA THR A 109 5.18 4.58 -20.05
C THR A 109 4.38 4.56 -21.35
N ASP A 110 4.55 5.59 -22.18
CA ASP A 110 4.04 5.62 -23.56
C ASP A 110 4.62 4.51 -24.46
N THR A 111 5.77 3.93 -24.09
CA THR A 111 6.47 2.87 -24.83
C THR A 111 6.29 1.46 -24.26
N GLY A 112 5.76 1.29 -23.05
CA GLY A 112 5.64 -0.04 -22.43
C GLY A 112 5.44 -0.05 -20.92
N LEU A 113 5.64 -1.21 -20.33
CA LEU A 113 5.52 -1.46 -18.89
C LEU A 113 6.86 -1.87 -18.30
N PHE A 114 7.15 -1.40 -17.08
CA PHE A 114 8.40 -1.70 -16.37
C PHE A 114 8.12 -1.98 -14.90
N LEU A 115 8.61 -3.11 -14.39
CA LEU A 115 8.64 -3.42 -12.98
C LEU A 115 9.77 -2.65 -12.31
N ALA A 116 9.42 -1.72 -11.43
CA ALA A 116 10.38 -1.03 -10.58
C ALA A 116 10.62 -1.85 -9.31
N ASN A 117 11.84 -2.38 -9.17
CA ASN A 117 12.23 -3.22 -8.04
C ASN A 117 13.72 -3.06 -7.72
N GLN A 118 14.09 -2.88 -6.45
CA GLN A 118 15.49 -2.76 -5.97
C GLN A 118 16.40 -1.83 -6.80
N GLY A 119 15.86 -0.71 -7.30
CA GLY A 119 16.59 0.27 -8.10
C GLY A 119 16.74 -0.07 -9.58
N TRP A 120 16.07 -1.12 -10.05
CA TRP A 120 15.94 -1.45 -11.47
C TRP A 120 14.54 -1.18 -11.99
N LEU A 121 14.45 -0.82 -13.27
CA LEU A 121 13.25 -0.87 -14.08
C LEU A 121 13.39 -2.04 -15.05
N ILE A 122 12.59 -3.08 -14.86
CA ILE A 122 12.72 -4.35 -15.56
C ILE A 122 11.50 -4.53 -16.46
N GLU A 123 11.73 -4.78 -17.74
CA GLU A 123 10.66 -5.12 -18.67
C GLU A 123 10.03 -6.49 -18.30
N PRO A 124 8.75 -6.56 -17.93
CA PRO A 124 8.12 -7.83 -17.64
C PRO A 124 7.74 -8.56 -18.93
N LEU A 125 8.02 -9.87 -19.00
CA LEU A 125 7.74 -10.69 -20.19
C LEU A 125 6.26 -10.65 -20.63
N TRP A 126 5.35 -10.51 -19.67
CA TRP A 126 3.91 -10.47 -19.94
C TRP A 126 3.43 -9.14 -20.54
N GLN A 127 4.27 -8.10 -20.67
CA GLN A 127 3.86 -6.85 -21.31
C GLN A 127 3.49 -7.04 -22.79
N GLN A 128 4.05 -8.06 -23.46
CA GLN A 128 3.71 -8.37 -24.86
C GLN A 128 2.27 -8.83 -25.01
N VAL A 129 1.68 -9.35 -23.94
CA VAL A 129 0.28 -9.82 -23.89
C VAL A 129 -0.63 -8.69 -23.42
N LEU A 130 -0.23 -7.96 -22.38
CA LEU A 130 -1.09 -6.96 -21.75
C LEU A 130 -1.05 -5.59 -22.45
N GLY A 131 0.15 -5.13 -22.82
CA GLY A 131 0.39 -3.77 -23.30
C GLY A 131 0.21 -2.70 -22.22
N THR A 132 0.26 -1.44 -22.65
CA THR A 132 -0.09 -0.26 -21.84
C THR A 132 -1.61 -0.06 -21.83
N GLY A 133 -2.10 0.77 -20.90
CA GLY A 133 -3.50 1.03 -20.62
C GLY A 133 -3.93 0.61 -19.22
N ILE A 134 -3.02 0.55 -18.23
CA ILE A 134 -3.38 0.14 -16.87
C ILE A 134 -4.33 1.17 -16.25
N VAL A 135 -5.50 0.72 -15.82
CA VAL A 135 -6.51 1.61 -15.20
C VAL A 135 -6.29 1.69 -13.70
N ALA A 136 -6.10 0.55 -13.05
CA ALA A 136 -5.93 0.45 -11.61
C ALA A 136 -5.20 -0.84 -11.24
N THR A 137 -4.56 -0.81 -10.07
CA THR A 137 -4.00 -2.01 -9.46
C THR A 137 -4.43 -2.11 -8.01
N ALA A 138 -4.38 -3.31 -7.47
CA ALA A 138 -4.58 -3.57 -6.06
C ALA A 138 -3.84 -4.85 -5.68
N GLN A 139 -3.44 -4.98 -4.42
CA GLN A 139 -2.83 -6.20 -3.91
C GLN A 139 -3.73 -6.78 -2.81
N THR A 140 -4.24 -7.99 -3.02
CA THR A 140 -5.05 -8.67 -2.02
C THR A 140 -4.18 -9.32 -0.95
N ALA A 141 -4.75 -9.59 0.23
CA ALA A 141 -4.02 -10.10 1.40
C ALA A 141 -3.40 -11.50 1.19
N ASP A 142 -3.86 -12.24 0.18
CA ASP A 142 -3.27 -13.50 -0.28
C ASP A 142 -1.99 -13.31 -1.13
N GLY A 143 -1.54 -12.06 -1.29
CA GLY A 143 -0.32 -11.70 -2.01
C GLY A 143 -0.50 -11.55 -3.52
N ALA A 144 -1.71 -11.75 -4.06
CA ALA A 144 -1.95 -11.55 -5.48
C ALA A 144 -2.01 -10.06 -5.86
N ALA A 145 -1.31 -9.70 -6.93
CA ALA A 145 -1.41 -8.37 -7.52
C ALA A 145 -2.41 -8.40 -8.67
N TRP A 146 -3.35 -7.47 -8.68
CA TRP A 146 -4.42 -7.37 -9.67
C TRP A 146 -4.21 -6.14 -10.55
N LEU A 147 -4.50 -6.30 -11.83
CA LEU A 147 -4.35 -5.30 -12.89
C LEU A 147 -5.67 -5.15 -13.63
N ALA A 148 -6.33 -4.00 -13.48
CA ALA A 148 -7.46 -3.63 -14.32
C ALA A 148 -6.95 -3.00 -15.62
N HIS A 149 -7.37 -3.55 -16.75
CA HIS A 149 -6.98 -3.11 -18.09
C HIS A 149 -8.23 -3.04 -19.00
N PRO A 150 -8.27 -2.20 -20.06
CA PRO A 150 -9.41 -2.11 -20.97
C PRO A 150 -9.83 -3.46 -21.56
N THR A 151 -8.88 -4.39 -21.74
CA THR A 151 -9.15 -5.72 -22.28
C THR A 151 -9.59 -6.75 -21.24
N GLY A 152 -9.49 -6.47 -19.94
CA GLY A 152 -9.88 -7.40 -18.88
C GLY A 152 -9.28 -7.12 -17.51
N LEU A 153 -9.65 -7.95 -16.53
CA LEU A 153 -9.01 -8.02 -15.23
C LEU A 153 -7.97 -9.14 -15.23
N PHE A 154 -6.76 -8.81 -14.80
CA PHE A 154 -5.65 -9.75 -14.75
C PHE A 154 -5.11 -9.88 -13.34
N GLN A 155 -4.61 -11.06 -13.03
CA GLN A 155 -3.93 -11.39 -11.79
C GLN A 155 -2.48 -11.73 -12.10
N ILE A 156 -1.56 -11.16 -11.33
CA ILE A 156 -0.18 -11.61 -11.23
C ILE A 156 -0.06 -12.33 -9.89
N GLN A 157 0.16 -13.64 -9.97
CA GLN A 157 0.50 -14.45 -8.82
C GLN A 157 1.67 -15.35 -9.20
N GLY A 158 2.71 -15.30 -8.39
CA GLY A 158 3.91 -16.05 -8.67
C GLY A 158 4.47 -15.80 -10.08
N GLY A 159 4.55 -14.53 -10.48
CA GLY A 159 5.10 -14.12 -11.77
C GLY A 159 4.29 -14.55 -13.01
N THR A 160 3.15 -15.21 -12.81
CA THR A 160 2.27 -15.63 -13.89
C THR A 160 1.13 -14.64 -14.02
N LEU A 161 0.94 -14.10 -15.23
CA LEU A 161 -0.21 -13.28 -15.58
C LEU A 161 -1.36 -14.18 -16.02
N ALA A 162 -2.49 -14.10 -15.35
CA ALA A 162 -3.72 -14.81 -15.68
C ALA A 162 -4.88 -13.84 -15.84
N SER A 163 -5.72 -14.05 -16.86
CA SER A 163 -6.95 -13.26 -17.04
C SER A 163 -8.11 -13.88 -16.27
N LEU A 164 -8.80 -13.08 -15.46
CA LEU A 164 -10.04 -13.49 -14.84
C LEU A 164 -11.18 -13.40 -15.87
N LYS A 165 -11.89 -14.51 -16.03
CA LYS A 165 -13.03 -14.62 -16.96
C LYS A 165 -14.32 -14.92 -16.21
N LEU A 166 -15.39 -14.23 -16.57
CA LEU A 166 -16.74 -14.50 -16.12
C LEU A 166 -17.51 -15.16 -17.26
N SER A 167 -17.92 -16.41 -17.08
CA SER A 167 -18.60 -17.21 -18.12
C SER A 167 -17.83 -17.24 -19.45
N GLY A 168 -16.50 -17.36 -19.37
CA GLY A 168 -15.60 -17.40 -20.53
C GLY A 168 -15.25 -16.02 -21.13
N GLN A 169 -15.88 -14.94 -20.68
CA GLN A 169 -15.63 -13.58 -21.17
C GLN A 169 -14.67 -12.81 -20.26
N ALA A 170 -13.81 -11.99 -20.86
CA ALA A 170 -12.90 -11.12 -20.11
C ALA A 170 -13.69 -10.08 -19.29
N LEU A 171 -13.26 -9.85 -18.05
CA LEU A 171 -13.90 -8.87 -17.17
C LEU A 171 -13.37 -7.46 -17.45
N SER A 172 -13.88 -6.80 -18.49
CA SER A 172 -13.45 -5.46 -18.93
C SER A 172 -14.34 -4.32 -18.41
N GLY A 173 -13.96 -3.06 -18.68
CA GLY A 173 -14.75 -1.87 -18.31
C GLY A 173 -14.67 -1.50 -16.83
N ILE A 174 -13.61 -1.93 -16.16
CA ILE A 174 -13.29 -1.54 -14.78
C ILE A 174 -12.72 -0.13 -14.80
N THR A 175 -13.24 0.75 -13.94
CA THR A 175 -12.80 2.16 -13.85
C THR A 175 -11.96 2.46 -12.62
N THR A 176 -12.14 1.70 -11.55
CA THR A 176 -11.36 1.81 -10.30
C THR A 176 -11.43 0.50 -9.54
N MET A 177 -10.43 0.24 -8.69
CA MET A 177 -10.26 -1.01 -7.98
C MET A 177 -9.46 -0.80 -6.69
N THR A 178 -9.74 -1.60 -5.67
CA THR A 178 -8.99 -1.62 -4.42
C THR A 178 -9.10 -2.99 -3.74
N ALA A 179 -8.18 -3.28 -2.83
CA ALA A 179 -8.23 -4.50 -2.02
C ALA A 179 -8.74 -4.18 -0.62
N ALA A 180 -9.69 -4.97 -0.14
CA ALA A 180 -10.27 -4.86 1.19
C ALA A 180 -11.09 -6.14 1.47
N PRO A 181 -11.39 -6.47 2.74
CA PRO A 181 -12.24 -7.62 3.05
C PRO A 181 -13.59 -7.54 2.33
N ALA A 182 -14.08 -8.68 1.86
CA ALA A 182 -15.44 -8.84 1.39
C ALA A 182 -16.42 -8.90 2.57
N GLU A 183 -17.72 -8.98 2.27
CA GLU A 183 -18.79 -8.93 3.27
C GLU A 183 -18.75 -10.09 4.28
N ASP A 184 -18.20 -11.23 3.86
CA ASP A 184 -17.96 -12.41 4.68
C ASP A 184 -16.56 -12.43 5.33
N GLY A 185 -15.80 -11.34 5.21
CA GLY A 185 -14.45 -11.19 5.75
C GLY A 185 -13.34 -11.81 4.90
N LEU A 186 -13.66 -12.48 3.79
CA LEU A 186 -12.64 -13.05 2.90
C LEU A 186 -11.82 -11.94 2.21
N PRO A 187 -10.56 -12.20 1.81
CA PRO A 187 -9.80 -11.26 0.98
C PRO A 187 -10.57 -10.93 -0.31
N GLY A 188 -10.93 -9.65 -0.44
CA GLY A 188 -11.74 -9.15 -1.54
C GLY A 188 -10.98 -8.18 -2.44
N LEU A 189 -11.25 -8.27 -3.73
CA LEU A 189 -10.88 -7.28 -4.72
C LEU A 189 -12.13 -6.52 -5.16
N TRP A 190 -12.30 -5.32 -4.63
CA TRP A 190 -13.44 -4.47 -4.92
C TRP A 190 -13.18 -3.65 -6.18
N PHE A 191 -14.15 -3.57 -7.09
CA PHE A 191 -14.00 -2.82 -8.33
C PHE A 191 -15.31 -2.22 -8.81
N ALA A 192 -15.22 -1.08 -9.49
CA ALA A 192 -16.35 -0.43 -10.15
C ALA A 192 -16.38 -0.81 -11.63
N ARG A 193 -17.54 -1.25 -12.11
CA ARG A 193 -17.78 -1.62 -13.51
C ARG A 193 -19.21 -1.29 -13.88
N GLN A 194 -19.41 -0.59 -15.00
CA GLN A 194 -20.75 -0.24 -15.52
C GLN A 194 -21.64 0.46 -14.47
N GLY A 195 -21.05 1.36 -13.69
CA GLY A 195 -21.75 2.09 -12.62
C GLY A 195 -22.11 1.26 -11.38
N LYS A 196 -21.68 -0.01 -11.30
CA LYS A 196 -21.93 -0.89 -10.15
C LYS A 196 -20.62 -1.24 -9.43
N ILE A 197 -20.73 -1.47 -8.13
CA ILE A 197 -19.64 -1.98 -7.31
C ILE A 197 -19.77 -3.50 -7.23
N ASN A 198 -18.66 -4.19 -7.47
CA ASN A 198 -18.55 -5.63 -7.43
C ASN A 198 -17.33 -6.02 -6.60
N VAL A 199 -17.28 -7.26 -6.13
CA VAL A 199 -16.13 -7.82 -5.43
C VAL A 199 -15.75 -9.18 -6.02
N VAL A 200 -14.47 -9.39 -6.28
CA VAL A 200 -13.91 -10.72 -6.55
C VAL A 200 -13.42 -11.30 -5.23
N VAL A 201 -13.80 -12.53 -4.93
CA VAL A 201 -13.30 -13.29 -3.79
C VAL A 201 -12.78 -14.65 -4.24
N ALA A 202 -11.68 -15.10 -3.64
CA ALA A 202 -11.21 -16.47 -3.79
C ALA A 202 -12.08 -17.41 -2.93
N SER A 203 -12.89 -18.24 -3.57
CA SER A 203 -13.71 -19.26 -2.89
C SER A 203 -12.95 -20.58 -2.64
N ALA A 204 -11.93 -20.83 -3.45
CA ALA A 204 -10.95 -21.90 -3.31
C ALA A 204 -9.68 -21.50 -4.11
N PRO A 205 -8.54 -22.20 -3.95
CA PRO A 205 -7.35 -21.95 -4.76
C PRO A 205 -7.68 -21.98 -6.26
N GLY A 206 -7.45 -20.85 -6.95
CA GLY A 206 -7.74 -20.70 -8.38
C GLY A 206 -9.22 -20.57 -8.75
N VAL A 207 -10.15 -20.57 -7.79
CA VAL A 207 -11.60 -20.44 -8.02
C VAL A 207 -12.12 -19.13 -7.45
N TYR A 208 -12.46 -18.20 -8.34
CA TYR A 208 -12.94 -16.88 -7.99
C TYR A 208 -14.45 -16.75 -8.22
N GLN A 209 -15.12 -16.04 -7.32
CA GLN A 209 -16.50 -15.61 -7.49
C GLN A 209 -16.53 -14.10 -7.67
N VAL A 210 -17.25 -13.64 -8.69
CA VAL A 210 -17.57 -12.22 -8.86
C VAL A 210 -18.96 -11.99 -8.28
N ARG A 211 -19.05 -11.17 -7.24
CA ARG A 211 -20.28 -10.86 -6.53
C ARG A 211 -20.67 -9.40 -6.79
N GLY A 212 -21.97 -9.17 -7.01
CA GLY A 212 -22.53 -7.83 -6.90
C GLY A 212 -22.56 -7.40 -5.43
N THR A 213 -22.76 -6.11 -5.18
CA THR A 213 -22.82 -5.56 -3.83
C THR A 213 -24.14 -4.81 -3.65
N ASP A 214 -24.56 -4.66 -2.40
CA ASP A 214 -25.75 -3.91 -1.99
C ASP A 214 -25.45 -2.42 -1.73
N ALA A 215 -24.33 -1.92 -2.25
CA ALA A 215 -23.91 -0.53 -2.05
C ALA A 215 -25.06 0.43 -2.37
N PRO A 216 -25.42 1.35 -1.46
CA PRO A 216 -26.65 2.12 -1.52
C PRO A 216 -26.56 3.30 -2.51
N LEU A 217 -26.23 3.03 -3.77
CA LEU A 217 -26.12 4.03 -4.84
C LEU A 217 -27.50 4.53 -5.26
N THR A 218 -27.66 5.84 -5.36
CA THR A 218 -28.87 6.49 -5.86
C THR A 218 -28.90 6.50 -7.39
N GLY A 219 -30.09 6.70 -7.98
CA GLY A 219 -30.23 6.74 -9.44
C GLY A 219 -29.40 7.86 -10.07
N GLY A 220 -28.47 7.51 -10.95
CA GLY A 220 -27.57 8.46 -11.63
C GLY A 220 -26.27 8.78 -10.88
N GLU A 221 -26.10 8.28 -9.65
CA GLU A 221 -24.85 8.35 -8.90
C GLU A 221 -23.79 7.47 -9.57
N THR A 222 -22.59 8.00 -9.79
CA THR A 222 -21.48 7.28 -10.43
C THR A 222 -20.35 7.07 -9.43
N VAL A 223 -19.67 5.93 -9.53
CA VAL A 223 -18.47 5.64 -8.71
C VAL A 223 -17.25 6.26 -9.38
N GLU A 224 -16.59 7.17 -8.67
CA GLU A 224 -15.39 7.88 -9.15
C GLU A 224 -14.10 7.21 -8.66
N ALA A 225 -14.07 6.76 -7.40
CA ALA A 225 -12.91 6.08 -6.84
C ALA A 225 -13.29 5.05 -5.77
N LEU A 226 -12.47 4.01 -5.66
CA LEU A 226 -12.47 3.05 -4.56
C LEU A 226 -11.15 3.17 -3.81
N ALA A 227 -11.24 3.11 -2.48
CA ALA A 227 -10.09 3.09 -1.58
C ALA A 227 -10.31 2.02 -0.52
N GLY A 228 -9.31 1.19 -0.29
CA GLY A 228 -9.38 0.04 0.60
C GLY A 228 -8.43 0.22 1.77
N LEU A 229 -8.93 -0.01 2.97
CA LEU A 229 -8.12 -0.07 4.18
C LEU A 229 -7.88 -1.54 4.53
N GLY A 230 -6.62 -1.88 4.77
CA GLY A 230 -6.26 -3.18 5.30
C GLY A 230 -6.66 -3.31 6.77
N ALA A 231 -6.61 -4.53 7.30
CA ALA A 231 -6.77 -4.73 8.73
C ALA A 231 -5.71 -3.94 9.51
N GLY A 232 -6.14 -3.25 10.57
CA GLY A 232 -5.29 -2.51 11.49
C GLY A 232 -5.15 -3.21 12.83
N THR A 233 -4.84 -2.45 13.89
CA THR A 233 -4.63 -3.01 15.23
C THR A 233 -5.99 -3.27 15.89
N GLY A 234 -6.54 -4.47 15.70
CA GLY A 234 -7.87 -4.82 16.21
C GLY A 234 -9.03 -4.23 15.41
N THR A 235 -8.75 -3.63 14.25
CA THR A 235 -9.74 -3.10 13.31
C THR A 235 -9.78 -3.95 12.04
N ALA A 236 -10.98 -4.33 11.60
CA ALA A 236 -11.15 -4.98 10.31
C ALA A 236 -10.86 -4.01 9.17
N GLY A 237 -10.44 -4.53 8.02
CA GLY A 237 -10.31 -3.71 6.81
C GLY A 237 -11.65 -3.15 6.33
N GLU A 238 -11.60 -2.08 5.57
CA GLU A 238 -12.77 -1.31 5.15
C GLU A 238 -12.72 -0.96 3.66
N VAL A 239 -13.89 -0.75 3.06
CA VAL A 239 -14.00 -0.22 1.69
C VAL A 239 -14.58 1.17 1.75
N TRP A 240 -14.00 2.07 0.98
CA TRP A 240 -14.45 3.44 0.83
C TRP A 240 -14.73 3.74 -0.63
N VAL A 241 -15.83 4.44 -0.89
CA VAL A 241 -16.32 4.74 -2.23
C VAL A 241 -16.50 6.25 -2.33
N LEU A 242 -15.73 6.89 -3.21
CA LEU A 242 -16.04 8.23 -3.66
C LEU A 242 -17.01 8.12 -4.84
N THR A 243 -18.17 8.74 -4.70
CA THR A 243 -19.19 8.84 -5.74
C THR A 243 -19.29 10.28 -6.25
N SER A 244 -20.05 10.49 -7.32
CA SER A 244 -20.34 11.82 -7.86
C SER A 244 -21.00 12.79 -6.87
N THR A 245 -21.58 12.30 -5.77
CA THR A 245 -22.32 13.13 -4.81
C THR A 245 -21.80 13.05 -3.37
N ARG A 246 -21.18 11.94 -2.95
CA ARG A 246 -20.81 11.69 -1.54
C ARG A 246 -19.71 10.64 -1.37
N VAL A 247 -19.33 10.41 -0.12
CA VAL A 247 -18.45 9.30 0.28
C VAL A 247 -19.27 8.24 1.01
N LEU A 248 -19.10 6.98 0.61
CA LEU A 248 -19.62 5.83 1.33
C LEU A 248 -18.47 5.08 2.00
N ARG A 249 -18.72 4.55 3.19
CA ARG A 249 -17.85 3.67 3.95
C ARG A 249 -18.56 2.34 4.15
N ARG A 250 -17.86 1.24 3.95
CA ARG A 250 -18.28 -0.11 4.35
C ARG A 250 -17.31 -0.66 5.38
N ASN A 251 -17.81 -0.94 6.58
CA ASN A 251 -17.10 -1.69 7.61
C ASN A 251 -17.86 -3.01 7.89
N ALA A 252 -17.56 -3.66 9.02
CA ALA A 252 -18.24 -4.89 9.44
C ALA A 252 -19.74 -4.72 9.74
N GLU A 253 -20.19 -3.49 10.03
CA GLU A 253 -21.58 -3.16 10.37
C GLU A 253 -22.44 -2.87 9.13
N GLY A 254 -21.80 -2.63 7.97
CA GLY A 254 -22.48 -2.37 6.70
C GLY A 254 -22.05 -1.05 6.08
N TRP A 255 -22.92 -0.50 5.23
CA TRP A 255 -22.70 0.76 4.52
C TRP A 255 -23.18 1.96 5.32
N THR A 256 -22.35 2.99 5.40
CA THR A 256 -22.68 4.29 5.99
C THR A 256 -22.24 5.42 5.06
N THR A 257 -22.97 6.52 5.04
CA THR A 257 -22.51 7.76 4.37
C THR A 257 -21.57 8.51 5.30
N VAL A 258 -20.48 9.05 4.77
CA VAL A 258 -19.54 9.89 5.52
C VAL A 258 -19.64 11.33 5.03
N GLU A 259 -20.00 12.22 5.94
CA GLU A 259 -20.12 13.65 5.66
C GLU A 259 -18.82 14.36 6.05
N LEU A 260 -18.09 14.81 5.04
CA LEU A 260 -16.96 15.74 5.20
C LEU A 260 -17.43 17.18 4.96
N PRO A 261 -16.71 18.20 5.46
CA PRO A 261 -17.08 19.60 5.27
C PRO A 261 -17.30 20.01 3.81
N SER A 262 -16.63 19.33 2.87
CA SER A 262 -16.91 19.39 1.44
C SER A 262 -16.63 18.03 0.79
N ARG A 263 -17.37 17.72 -0.29
CA ARG A 263 -17.22 16.47 -1.05
C ARG A 263 -15.78 16.37 -1.58
N PRO A 264 -15.04 15.29 -1.26
CA PRO A 264 -13.74 15.07 -1.86
C PRO A 264 -13.81 14.96 -3.39
N GLN A 265 -12.74 15.34 -4.07
CA GLN A 265 -12.57 15.04 -5.50
C GLN A 265 -11.37 14.11 -5.76
N GLN A 266 -10.74 13.58 -4.71
CA GLN A 266 -9.73 12.51 -4.75
C GLN A 266 -9.79 11.73 -3.44
N LEU A 267 -9.60 10.43 -3.55
CA LEU A 267 -9.60 9.49 -2.43
C LEU A 267 -8.49 8.45 -2.67
N MET A 268 -7.58 8.28 -1.71
CA MET A 268 -6.50 7.28 -1.77
C MET A 268 -6.29 6.67 -0.38
N ALA A 269 -6.03 5.37 -0.32
CA ALA A 269 -5.79 4.67 0.93
C ALA A 269 -4.62 3.70 0.81
N GLU A 270 -3.88 3.56 1.91
CA GLU A 270 -2.94 2.46 2.12
C GLU A 270 -2.85 2.14 3.61
N GLY A 271 -2.70 0.85 3.91
CA GLY A 271 -2.70 0.35 5.28
C GLY A 271 -3.98 0.74 6.01
N ARG A 272 -3.87 1.46 7.13
CA ARG A 272 -5.01 1.93 7.94
C ARG A 272 -5.43 3.38 7.67
N PHE A 273 -4.79 4.03 6.72
CA PHE A 273 -4.96 5.46 6.48
C PHE A 273 -5.65 5.72 5.15
N LEU A 274 -6.63 6.63 5.20
CA LEU A 274 -7.35 7.14 4.03
C LEU A 274 -7.09 8.63 3.93
N TRP A 275 -6.60 9.09 2.78
CA TRP A 275 -6.49 10.50 2.45
C TRP A 275 -7.58 10.91 1.48
N ALA A 276 -8.21 12.03 1.79
CA ALA A 276 -9.23 12.65 0.96
C ALA A 276 -8.84 14.11 0.68
N ARG A 277 -8.93 14.53 -0.58
CA ARG A 277 -8.70 15.92 -0.96
C ARG A 277 -10.02 16.56 -1.30
N SER A 278 -10.37 17.65 -0.61
CA SER A 278 -11.52 18.49 -0.95
C SER A 278 -11.05 19.92 -1.14
N ASP A 279 -11.11 20.41 -2.38
CA ASP A 279 -10.60 21.73 -2.77
C ASP A 279 -9.14 21.92 -2.33
N THR A 280 -8.84 22.98 -1.57
CA THR A 280 -7.50 23.27 -1.06
C THR A 280 -7.16 22.52 0.23
N LYS A 281 -8.04 21.63 0.72
CA LYS A 281 -7.86 20.91 1.99
C LYS A 281 -7.49 19.45 1.76
N LEU A 282 -6.59 18.95 2.60
CA LEU A 282 -6.29 17.53 2.73
C LEU A 282 -6.78 17.02 4.08
N PHE A 283 -7.57 15.96 4.02
CA PHE A 283 -8.08 15.24 5.16
C PHE A 283 -7.43 13.87 5.23
N VAL A 284 -7.21 13.38 6.44
CA VAL A 284 -6.71 12.03 6.69
C VAL A 284 -7.54 11.36 7.78
N PHE A 285 -8.04 10.17 7.49
CA PHE A 285 -8.70 9.29 8.44
C PHE A 285 -7.71 8.23 8.92
N ASP A 286 -7.66 8.02 10.24
CA ASP A 286 -6.94 6.92 10.87
C ASP A 286 -7.95 5.90 11.38
N ALA A 287 -8.00 4.72 10.76
CA ALA A 287 -8.99 3.70 11.09
C ALA A 287 -8.83 3.12 12.51
N ASP A 288 -7.61 3.04 13.02
CA ASP A 288 -7.37 2.53 14.38
C ASP A 288 -7.88 3.50 15.44
N ALA A 289 -7.75 4.81 15.18
CA ALA A 289 -8.26 5.84 16.07
C ALA A 289 -9.74 6.19 15.81
N GLY A 290 -10.28 5.82 14.65
CA GLY A 290 -11.62 6.23 14.21
C GLY A 290 -11.76 7.75 14.03
N THR A 291 -10.68 8.46 13.72
CA THR A 291 -10.67 9.94 13.71
C THR A 291 -10.23 10.53 12.38
N TRP A 292 -10.86 11.64 12.02
CA TRP A 292 -10.45 12.50 10.91
C TRP A 292 -9.51 13.61 11.41
N GLY A 293 -8.51 13.93 10.61
CA GLY A 293 -7.70 15.13 10.73
C GLY A 293 -7.72 15.97 9.46
N VAL A 294 -7.47 17.26 9.58
CA VAL A 294 -7.25 18.18 8.45
C VAL A 294 -5.85 18.78 8.53
N ALA A 295 -5.10 18.69 7.44
CA ALA A 295 -3.73 19.16 7.36
C ALA A 295 -3.68 20.69 7.27
N GLU A 296 -2.89 21.31 8.15
CA GLU A 296 -2.59 22.75 8.16
C GLU A 296 -1.10 23.01 7.94
N GLY A 297 -0.76 24.27 7.63
CA GLY A 297 0.62 24.70 7.39
C GLY A 297 1.18 24.32 6.01
N LEU A 298 0.34 23.80 5.12
CA LEU A 298 0.72 23.54 3.72
C LEU A 298 0.84 24.86 2.93
N PRO A 299 1.70 24.91 1.89
CA PRO A 299 1.69 26.01 0.93
C PRO A 299 0.29 26.29 0.38
N SER A 300 0.04 27.53 -0.05
CA SER A 300 -1.21 27.83 -0.75
C SER A 300 -1.30 27.01 -2.05
N GLY A 301 -2.52 26.69 -2.49
CA GLY A 301 -2.78 25.94 -3.72
C GLY A 301 -3.79 24.82 -3.54
N THR A 302 -4.09 24.12 -4.64
CA THR A 302 -4.92 22.92 -4.63
C THR A 302 -4.02 21.69 -4.70
N PRO A 303 -3.94 20.87 -3.64
CA PRO A 303 -3.08 19.70 -3.66
C PRO A 303 -3.64 18.62 -4.59
N THR A 304 -2.73 17.95 -5.30
CA THR A 304 -3.00 16.73 -6.05
C THR A 304 -2.40 15.55 -5.30
N LEU A 305 -3.23 14.61 -4.86
CA LEU A 305 -2.74 13.37 -4.25
C LEU A 305 -2.08 12.49 -5.33
N LEU A 306 -0.82 12.12 -5.11
CA LEU A 306 -0.04 11.29 -6.03
C LEU A 306 0.04 9.84 -5.54
N ALA A 307 0.34 9.65 -4.25
CA ALA A 307 0.45 8.35 -3.61
C ALA A 307 0.26 8.48 -2.10
N VAL A 308 -0.06 7.38 -1.43
CA VAL A 308 -0.10 7.29 0.04
C VAL A 308 0.63 6.03 0.48
N ASP A 309 1.20 6.03 1.69
CA ASP A 309 1.87 4.86 2.27
C ASP A 309 1.18 4.39 3.56
N GLU A 310 1.55 3.18 3.99
CA GLU A 310 0.98 2.49 5.14
C GLU A 310 1.33 3.13 6.49
N SER A 311 2.22 4.13 6.52
CA SER A 311 2.54 4.90 7.72
C SER A 311 1.64 6.14 7.89
N GLY A 312 0.78 6.42 6.91
CA GLY A 312 -0.09 7.59 6.90
C GLY A 312 0.55 8.81 6.27
N CYS A 313 1.57 8.63 5.42
CA CYS A 313 2.15 9.71 4.63
C CYS A 313 1.51 9.78 3.25
N ALA A 314 1.21 11.00 2.77
CA ALA A 314 0.74 11.27 1.43
C ALA A 314 1.80 12.05 0.64
N TRP A 315 2.10 11.60 -0.57
CA TRP A 315 2.87 12.38 -1.53
C TRP A 315 1.91 13.22 -2.36
N VAL A 316 2.18 14.52 -2.41
CA VAL A 316 1.32 15.51 -3.08
C VAL A 316 2.12 16.41 -4.00
N GLU A 317 1.50 16.84 -5.08
CA GLU A 317 1.91 18.02 -5.85
C GLU A 317 1.05 19.21 -5.45
N LEU A 318 1.68 20.36 -5.22
CA LEU A 318 1.04 21.57 -4.73
C LEU A 318 1.79 22.79 -5.26
N ASN A 319 1.20 23.48 -6.24
CA ASN A 319 1.74 24.71 -6.83
C ASN A 319 3.20 24.59 -7.33
N GLY A 320 3.50 23.49 -8.02
CA GLY A 320 4.84 23.19 -8.56
C GLY A 320 5.82 22.64 -7.53
N GLN A 321 5.40 22.50 -6.27
CA GLN A 321 6.17 21.85 -5.22
C GLN A 321 5.67 20.43 -5.00
N SER A 322 6.58 19.49 -4.81
CA SER A 322 6.24 18.11 -4.48
C SER A 322 6.68 17.81 -3.05
N LEU A 323 5.75 17.35 -2.22
CA LEU A 323 5.93 17.20 -0.78
C LEU A 323 5.42 15.84 -0.32
N ALA A 324 6.10 15.24 0.65
CA ALA A 324 5.53 14.19 1.48
C ALA A 324 4.90 14.84 2.72
N VAL A 325 3.65 14.51 3.03
CA VAL A 325 2.82 15.14 4.06
C VAL A 325 2.32 14.09 5.04
N SER A 326 2.46 14.33 6.34
CA SER A 326 2.00 13.41 7.38
C SER A 326 1.59 14.15 8.67
N LYS A 327 0.87 13.46 9.57
CA LYS A 327 0.49 14.02 10.90
C LYS A 327 1.69 14.27 11.82
N GLY A 328 2.80 13.58 11.60
CA GLY A 328 3.99 13.65 12.44
C GLY A 328 5.15 12.86 11.85
N ALA A 329 6.32 12.92 12.49
CA ALA A 329 7.53 12.20 12.11
C ALA A 329 7.45 10.70 12.43
N VAL A 330 6.52 9.99 11.77
CA VAL A 330 6.23 8.56 12.00
C VAL A 330 7.42 7.68 11.59
N PRO A 331 7.96 6.82 12.49
CA PRO A 331 9.06 5.91 12.14
C PRO A 331 8.66 4.92 11.04
N ARG A 332 9.62 4.50 10.23
CA ARG A 332 9.46 3.47 9.20
C ARG A 332 10.09 2.17 9.65
N VAL A 333 9.47 1.04 9.31
CA VAL A 333 9.96 -0.29 9.70
C VAL A 333 10.61 -0.96 8.49
N GLN A 334 11.81 -1.49 8.69
CA GLN A 334 12.50 -2.35 7.75
C GLN A 334 12.59 -3.77 8.33
N GLY A 335 12.55 -4.78 7.46
CA GLY A 335 12.55 -6.20 7.82
C GLY A 335 11.16 -6.82 7.87
N LEU A 336 10.15 -6.05 8.28
CA LEU A 336 8.75 -6.45 8.30
C LEU A 336 7.89 -5.48 7.49
N HIS A 337 6.94 -6.01 6.73
CA HIS A 337 5.96 -5.21 6.00
C HIS A 337 4.53 -5.60 6.38
N GLN A 338 3.59 -4.69 6.14
CA GLN A 338 2.19 -4.89 6.45
C GLN A 338 1.62 -6.11 5.72
N GLY A 339 0.96 -6.99 6.48
CA GLY A 339 0.37 -8.23 5.96
C GLY A 339 1.37 -9.35 5.73
N MET A 340 2.64 -9.20 6.13
CA MET A 340 3.65 -10.24 5.94
C MET A 340 3.28 -11.53 6.68
N LEU A 341 3.36 -12.66 5.97
CA LEU A 341 3.40 -13.98 6.60
C LEU A 341 4.84 -14.25 7.05
N LEU A 342 5.08 -14.13 8.35
CA LEU A 342 6.35 -14.45 8.98
C LEU A 342 6.37 -15.93 9.37
N VAL A 343 7.29 -16.69 8.80
CA VAL A 343 7.49 -18.11 9.17
C VAL A 343 8.89 -18.40 9.71
N ASP A 344 9.75 -17.38 9.71
CA ASP A 344 11.08 -17.40 10.33
C ASP A 344 10.98 -16.99 11.79
N ASP A 345 11.77 -17.63 12.63
CA ASP A 345 11.81 -17.39 14.07
C ASP A 345 12.82 -16.29 14.42
N GLY A 346 13.59 -15.79 13.44
CA GLY A 346 14.54 -14.68 13.60
C GLY A 346 14.44 -13.66 12.47
N LEU A 347 14.24 -12.38 12.78
CA LEU A 347 14.17 -11.32 11.77
C LEU A 347 14.91 -10.06 12.22
N VAL A 348 15.72 -9.49 11.33
CA VAL A 348 16.35 -8.18 11.57
C VAL A 348 15.30 -7.09 11.37
N LEU A 349 14.98 -6.38 12.45
CA LEU A 349 14.02 -5.28 12.47
C LEU A 349 14.74 -3.98 12.76
N ARG A 350 14.48 -2.97 11.93
CA ARG A 350 15.10 -1.66 12.04
C ARG A 350 14.05 -0.57 11.90
N ALA A 351 14.18 0.48 12.70
CA ALA A 351 13.41 1.70 12.56
C ALA A 351 14.23 2.78 11.84
N THR A 352 13.66 3.36 10.80
CA THR A 352 14.23 4.52 10.11
C THR A 352 13.36 5.73 10.41
N LEU A 353 13.96 6.80 10.91
CA LEU A 353 13.25 8.01 11.28
C LEU A 353 13.16 8.97 10.07
N PRO A 354 12.01 9.62 9.83
CA PRO A 354 11.93 10.68 8.83
C PRO A 354 12.75 11.92 9.27
N PRO A 355 13.10 12.82 8.33
CA PRO A 355 13.70 14.09 8.69
C PRO A 355 12.80 14.89 9.64
N GLY A 356 13.42 15.60 10.58
CA GLY A 356 12.72 16.45 11.55
C GLY A 356 13.38 16.41 12.92
N SER A 357 12.60 16.74 13.95
CA SER A 357 13.03 16.66 15.34
C SER A 357 13.51 15.24 15.68
N THR A 358 14.69 15.12 16.27
CA THR A 358 15.17 13.83 16.75
C THR A 358 14.34 13.40 17.96
N PRO A 359 13.83 12.15 18.00
CA PRO A 359 13.11 11.66 19.16
C PRO A 359 14.05 11.47 20.35
N LYS A 360 13.51 11.67 21.55
CA LYS A 360 14.16 11.37 22.82
C LYS A 360 14.39 9.88 23.01
N SER A 361 13.45 9.06 22.54
CA SER A 361 13.53 7.60 22.63
C SER A 361 12.77 6.93 21.49
N VAL A 362 13.24 5.76 21.07
CA VAL A 362 12.55 4.86 20.15
C VAL A 362 12.41 3.50 20.81
N ALA A 363 11.22 2.91 20.73
CA ALA A 363 10.95 1.58 21.26
C ALA A 363 10.12 0.73 20.29
N PHE A 364 10.30 -0.58 20.36
CA PHE A 364 9.52 -1.58 19.65
C PHE A 364 8.57 -2.28 20.61
N GLN A 365 7.43 -2.74 20.12
CA GLN A 365 6.47 -3.49 20.91
C GLN A 365 5.74 -4.50 20.03
N VAL A 366 5.71 -5.77 20.43
CA VAL A 366 4.87 -6.78 19.77
C VAL A 366 3.57 -6.88 20.55
N ASP A 367 2.45 -6.58 19.90
CA ASP A 367 1.13 -6.45 20.51
C ASP A 367 1.16 -5.52 21.74
N GLN A 368 0.73 -6.00 22.90
CA GLN A 368 0.74 -5.27 24.17
C GLN A 368 1.83 -5.79 25.12
N SER A 369 2.89 -6.41 24.58
CA SER A 369 4.03 -6.85 25.38
C SER A 369 4.87 -5.68 25.90
N GLU A 370 5.87 -5.99 26.73
CA GLU A 370 6.83 -5.00 27.22
C GLU A 370 7.56 -4.33 26.05
N GLU A 371 7.81 -3.01 26.17
CA GLU A 371 8.56 -2.27 25.16
C GLU A 371 10.04 -2.68 25.15
N VAL A 372 10.57 -2.91 23.96
CA VAL A 372 11.99 -3.15 23.72
C VAL A 372 12.64 -1.82 23.29
N PRO A 373 13.44 -1.16 24.15
CA PRO A 373 14.09 0.09 23.80
C PRO A 373 15.13 -0.14 22.70
N ALA A 374 15.22 0.80 21.76
CA ALA A 374 16.18 0.74 20.67
C ALA A 374 17.12 1.95 20.71
N ALA A 375 18.42 1.67 20.69
CA ALA A 375 19.45 2.70 20.67
C ALA A 375 19.70 3.21 19.24
N GLY A 376 19.87 4.52 19.09
CA GLY A 376 20.27 5.15 17.84
C GLY A 376 21.77 4.96 17.54
N PRO A 377 22.21 5.21 16.29
CA PRO A 377 21.40 5.70 15.16
C PRO A 377 20.65 4.61 14.40
N ASP A 378 20.95 3.33 14.63
CA ASP A 378 20.39 2.24 13.83
C ASP A 378 19.03 1.74 14.31
N TYR A 379 18.62 2.04 15.54
CA TYR A 379 17.31 1.72 16.13
C TYR A 379 16.81 0.31 15.74
N SER A 380 17.46 -0.73 16.25
CA SER A 380 17.09 -2.12 15.99
C SER A 380 16.49 -2.81 17.21
N MET A 381 15.45 -3.62 17.00
CA MET A 381 14.80 -4.40 18.05
C MET A 381 15.69 -5.53 18.60
N GLY A 382 16.56 -6.11 17.75
CA GLY A 382 17.53 -7.13 18.18
C GLY A 382 18.83 -6.55 18.72
N GLY A 383 19.05 -5.24 18.55
CA GLY A 383 20.31 -4.57 18.86
C GLY A 383 21.40 -4.82 17.82
N LEU A 384 22.64 -4.64 18.23
CA LEU A 384 23.83 -4.90 17.44
C LEU A 384 24.54 -6.15 17.94
N GLU A 385 25.24 -6.82 17.05
CA GLU A 385 26.21 -7.87 17.41
C GLU A 385 27.42 -7.28 18.14
N ALA A 386 28.30 -8.15 18.65
CA ALA A 386 29.51 -7.75 19.37
C ALA A 386 30.48 -6.86 18.56
N ASP A 387 30.36 -6.88 17.22
CA ASP A 387 31.13 -6.02 16.31
C ASP A 387 30.61 -4.58 16.24
N ALA A 388 29.49 -4.27 16.91
CA ALA A 388 28.81 -2.97 16.95
C ALA A 388 28.43 -2.40 15.56
N THR A 389 28.38 -3.23 14.52
CA THR A 389 28.05 -2.80 13.15
C THR A 389 27.03 -3.70 12.47
N THR A 390 26.96 -4.97 12.86
CA THR A 390 26.00 -5.92 12.34
C THR A 390 24.71 -5.86 13.15
N LEU A 391 23.58 -5.69 12.47
CA LEU A 391 22.26 -5.73 13.11
C LEU A 391 21.91 -7.16 13.52
N LYS A 392 21.52 -7.34 14.77
CA LYS A 392 21.11 -8.64 15.33
C LYS A 392 19.65 -8.92 15.02
N ALA A 393 19.33 -10.18 14.71
CA ALA A 393 17.96 -10.62 14.52
C ALA A 393 17.21 -10.68 15.86
N PHE A 394 15.96 -10.20 15.88
CA PHE A 394 15.03 -10.41 16.98
C PHE A 394 14.37 -11.78 16.85
N SER A 395 14.25 -12.53 17.94
CA SER A 395 13.63 -13.86 17.91
C SER A 395 12.13 -13.80 18.19
N PHE A 396 11.35 -14.35 17.26
CA PHE A 396 9.90 -14.54 17.37
C PHE A 396 9.52 -15.88 18.00
N ALA A 397 10.47 -16.71 18.42
CA ALA A 397 10.21 -18.06 18.93
C ALA A 397 9.30 -18.11 20.17
N SER A 398 9.21 -17.01 20.93
CA SER A 398 8.31 -16.88 22.08
C SER A 398 6.93 -16.32 21.73
N VAL A 399 6.73 -15.85 20.49
CA VAL A 399 5.45 -15.33 20.01
C VAL A 399 4.55 -16.51 19.62
N PRO A 400 3.30 -16.60 20.10
CA PRO A 400 2.40 -17.67 19.66
C PRO A 400 2.13 -17.61 18.14
N PRO A 401 1.85 -18.72 17.44
CA PRO A 401 1.36 -18.64 16.07
C PRO A 401 0.03 -17.88 15.99
N GLY A 402 -0.14 -16.99 15.02
CA GLY A 402 -1.35 -16.18 14.86
C GLY A 402 -1.11 -14.81 14.22
N SER A 403 -2.12 -13.95 14.31
CA SER A 403 -2.03 -12.55 13.87
C SER A 403 -1.48 -11.67 15.00
N HIS A 404 -0.52 -10.81 14.65
CA HIS A 404 0.20 -9.94 15.58
C HIS A 404 0.41 -8.55 14.98
N THR A 405 0.78 -7.59 15.83
CA THR A 405 1.16 -6.24 15.41
C THR A 405 2.50 -5.85 15.99
N LEU A 406 3.47 -5.47 15.14
CA LEU A 406 4.70 -4.82 15.58
C LEU A 406 4.50 -3.31 15.58
N SER A 407 4.59 -2.67 16.73
CA SER A 407 4.61 -1.22 16.87
C SER A 407 6.03 -0.69 17.01
N VAL A 408 6.32 0.45 16.38
CA VAL A 408 7.48 1.29 16.65
C VAL A 408 7.00 2.65 17.12
N VAL A 409 7.49 3.09 18.27
CA VAL A 409 7.07 4.32 18.94
C VAL A 409 8.26 5.24 19.08
N SER A 410 8.15 6.44 18.51
CA SER A 410 9.08 7.55 18.72
C SER A 410 8.47 8.54 19.71
N ARG A 411 9.18 8.87 20.78
CA ARG A 411 8.75 9.87 21.78
C ARG A 411 9.64 11.10 21.71
N PHE A 412 9.05 12.29 21.76
CA PHE A 412 9.76 13.57 21.61
C PHE A 412 9.86 14.32 22.95
N GLU A 413 10.72 15.34 23.00
CA GLU A 413 10.94 16.14 24.23
C GLU A 413 9.70 16.93 24.67
N ASP A 414 8.80 17.25 23.75
CA ASP A 414 7.52 17.93 24.04
C ASP A 414 6.43 16.97 24.58
N GLY A 415 6.76 15.68 24.74
CA GLY A 415 5.84 14.65 25.22
C GLY A 415 4.95 14.04 24.14
N THR A 416 5.06 14.49 22.89
CA THR A 416 4.31 13.88 21.78
C THR A 416 4.89 12.51 21.41
N GLU A 417 4.04 11.68 20.80
CA GLU A 417 4.42 10.36 20.29
C GLU A 417 4.05 10.22 18.81
N ALA A 418 4.92 9.56 18.04
CA ALA A 418 4.62 9.08 16.71
C ALA A 418 4.74 7.55 16.67
N ARG A 419 3.69 6.87 16.23
CA ARG A 419 3.59 5.40 16.24
C ARG A 419 3.36 4.85 14.83
N ARG A 420 4.15 3.83 14.46
CA ARG A 420 3.89 2.96 13.30
C ARG A 420 3.51 1.57 13.80
N ALA A 421 2.32 1.10 13.45
CA ALA A 421 1.86 -0.26 13.73
C ALA A 421 1.86 -1.10 12.46
N VAL A 422 2.55 -2.24 12.44
CA VAL A 422 2.71 -3.15 11.29
C VAL A 422 2.05 -4.49 11.62
N PRO A 423 0.83 -4.76 11.13
CA PRO A 423 0.20 -6.05 11.34
C PRO A 423 0.86 -7.12 10.45
N PHE A 424 1.03 -8.33 11.01
CA PHE A 424 1.64 -9.49 10.35
C PHE A 424 1.03 -10.79 10.90
N THR A 425 1.26 -11.90 10.21
CA THR A 425 0.86 -13.24 10.68
C THR A 425 2.11 -14.06 10.95
N TYR A 426 2.27 -14.57 12.17
CA TYR A 426 3.33 -15.50 12.53
C TYR A 426 2.83 -16.94 12.38
N GLN A 427 3.45 -17.70 11.48
CA GLN A 427 3.18 -19.10 11.25
C GLN A 427 4.50 -19.87 11.18
N PRO A 428 5.13 -20.19 12.32
CA PRO A 428 6.41 -20.88 12.33
C PRO A 428 6.30 -22.24 11.63
N LEU A 429 7.29 -22.57 10.82
CA LEU A 429 7.38 -23.89 10.22
C LEU A 429 7.67 -24.92 11.32
N THR A 430 6.74 -25.88 11.52
CA THR A 430 6.86 -26.92 12.54
C THR A 430 7.78 -28.08 12.13
N THR A 431 8.10 -28.17 10.84
CA THR A 431 8.97 -29.22 10.27
C THR A 431 10.18 -28.61 9.60
N THR A 432 11.35 -29.24 9.78
CA THR A 432 12.57 -28.84 9.06
C THR A 432 12.39 -29.05 7.56
N PRO A 433 12.60 -28.01 6.72
CA PRO A 433 12.47 -28.15 5.28
C PRO A 433 13.49 -29.12 4.67
N SER A 434 13.10 -29.77 3.58
CA SER A 434 13.91 -30.73 2.83
C SER A 434 13.91 -30.36 1.35
N TYR A 435 14.98 -30.67 0.62
CA TYR A 435 15.06 -30.33 -0.80
C TYR A 435 13.97 -31.06 -1.59
N ALA A 436 13.86 -32.38 -1.44
CA ALA A 436 12.91 -33.19 -2.19
C ALA A 436 11.44 -32.79 -1.95
N ARG A 437 11.09 -32.41 -0.72
CA ARG A 437 9.71 -32.08 -0.34
C ARG A 437 9.36 -30.62 -0.63
N ASP A 438 10.24 -29.68 -0.28
CA ASP A 438 9.86 -28.26 -0.19
C ASP A 438 10.55 -27.41 -1.27
N ILE A 439 11.83 -27.67 -1.57
CA ILE A 439 12.62 -26.82 -2.47
C ILE A 439 12.51 -27.23 -3.93
N ARG A 440 12.51 -28.53 -4.21
CA ARG A 440 12.38 -29.05 -5.57
C ARG A 440 11.08 -28.59 -6.25
N PRO A 441 9.90 -28.60 -5.58
CA PRO A 441 8.69 -28.04 -6.20
C PRO A 441 8.81 -26.55 -6.54
N ILE A 442 9.47 -25.75 -5.71
CA ILE A 442 9.73 -24.34 -5.99
C ILE A 442 10.66 -24.21 -7.22
N HIS A 443 11.74 -24.99 -7.27
CA HIS A 443 12.64 -25.00 -8.42
C HIS A 443 11.89 -25.31 -9.71
N GLU A 444 11.17 -26.43 -9.75
CA GLU A 444 10.46 -26.91 -10.93
C GLU A 444 9.40 -25.91 -11.40
N ALA A 445 8.67 -25.30 -10.46
CA ALA A 445 7.62 -24.34 -10.80
C ALA A 445 8.18 -22.97 -11.24
N ARG A 446 9.26 -22.48 -10.62
CA ARG A 446 9.63 -21.04 -10.67
C ARG A 446 11.04 -20.74 -11.14
N CYS A 447 12.00 -21.63 -10.90
CA CYS A 447 13.40 -21.35 -11.20
C CYS A 447 13.89 -22.09 -12.45
N ALA A 448 13.30 -23.25 -12.76
CA ALA A 448 13.76 -24.16 -13.81
C ALA A 448 13.85 -23.48 -15.18
N LYS A 449 12.89 -22.59 -15.52
CA LYS A 449 12.87 -21.87 -16.80
C LYS A 449 14.18 -21.13 -17.14
N CYS A 450 14.96 -20.72 -16.14
CA CYS A 450 16.23 -20.03 -16.35
C CYS A 450 17.43 -20.81 -15.81
N HIS A 451 17.22 -21.90 -15.08
CA HIS A 451 18.26 -22.58 -14.31
C HIS A 451 18.38 -24.08 -14.63
N THR A 452 17.83 -24.56 -15.74
CA THR A 452 17.87 -26.00 -16.10
C THR A 452 19.20 -26.50 -16.66
N ASP A 453 19.89 -25.70 -17.47
CA ASP A 453 21.15 -26.09 -18.11
C ASP A 453 22.01 -24.87 -18.43
N SER A 454 23.22 -25.09 -18.97
CA SER A 454 24.19 -24.03 -19.28
C SER A 454 23.82 -23.18 -20.50
N THR A 455 22.74 -23.51 -21.21
CA THR A 455 22.27 -22.76 -22.39
C THR A 455 21.22 -21.72 -22.01
N ASN A 456 20.65 -21.82 -20.81
CA ASN A 456 19.71 -20.86 -20.25
C ASN A 456 20.42 -19.64 -19.64
N PRO A 457 19.73 -18.48 -19.50
CA PRO A 457 20.36 -17.23 -19.07
C PRO A 457 20.84 -17.23 -17.61
N GLY A 458 20.42 -18.20 -16.80
CA GLY A 458 20.81 -18.37 -15.41
C GLY A 458 21.83 -19.49 -15.21
N ARG A 459 22.45 -19.52 -14.03
CA ARG A 459 23.36 -20.63 -13.65
C ARG A 459 22.59 -21.95 -13.55
N PRO A 460 23.17 -23.11 -13.91
CA PRO A 460 22.51 -24.39 -13.71
C PRO A 460 22.21 -24.65 -12.22
N LEU A 461 20.94 -24.95 -11.90
CA LEU A 461 20.42 -25.33 -10.57
C LEU A 461 19.45 -26.52 -10.68
N ASN A 462 19.64 -27.42 -11.64
CA ASN A 462 18.69 -28.50 -11.93
C ASN A 462 18.83 -29.74 -11.02
N THR A 463 19.75 -29.73 -10.05
CA THR A 463 19.97 -30.84 -9.11
C THR A 463 20.08 -30.33 -7.67
N TYR A 464 19.84 -31.21 -6.70
CA TYR A 464 20.06 -30.94 -5.27
C TYR A 464 21.49 -30.44 -5.00
N GLU A 465 22.49 -31.10 -5.59
CA GLU A 465 23.90 -30.72 -5.40
C GLU A 465 24.20 -29.31 -5.88
N LEU A 466 23.60 -28.88 -6.99
CA LEU A 466 23.76 -27.51 -7.49
C LEU A 466 23.04 -26.50 -6.60
N TRP A 467 21.84 -26.81 -6.12
CA TRP A 467 21.13 -25.97 -5.15
C TRP A 467 21.91 -25.82 -3.85
N LYS A 468 22.40 -26.93 -3.29
CA LYS A 468 23.19 -26.97 -2.07
C LYS A 468 24.49 -26.18 -2.20
N ALA A 469 25.20 -26.36 -3.31
CA ALA A 469 26.43 -25.62 -3.58
C ALA A 469 26.21 -24.10 -3.74
N ASN A 470 25.00 -23.68 -4.13
CA ASN A 470 24.64 -22.28 -4.36
C ASN A 470 23.68 -21.71 -3.30
N ALA A 471 23.43 -22.42 -2.20
CA ALA A 471 22.28 -22.19 -1.35
C ALA A 471 22.24 -20.76 -0.77
N GLN A 472 23.39 -20.22 -0.35
CA GLN A 472 23.49 -18.85 0.16
C GLN A 472 23.22 -17.79 -0.92
N LEU A 473 23.68 -18.02 -2.16
CA LEU A 473 23.41 -17.11 -3.28
C LEU A 473 21.93 -17.13 -3.67
N ILE A 474 21.32 -18.32 -3.65
CA ILE A 474 19.88 -18.49 -3.92
C ILE A 474 19.08 -17.78 -2.83
N ASN A 475 19.38 -18.07 -1.55
CA ASN A 475 18.72 -17.45 -0.40
C ASN A 475 18.80 -15.92 -0.47
N ALA A 476 19.99 -15.37 -0.72
CA ALA A 476 20.15 -13.93 -0.93
C ALA A 476 19.30 -13.45 -2.13
N ALA A 477 19.36 -14.11 -3.28
CA ALA A 477 18.60 -13.67 -4.45
C ALA A 477 17.08 -13.67 -4.24
N VAL A 478 16.52 -14.67 -3.56
CA VAL A 478 15.07 -14.74 -3.29
C VAL A 478 14.66 -13.81 -2.15
N ARG A 479 15.45 -13.72 -1.07
CA ARG A 479 15.21 -12.79 0.04
C ARG A 479 15.28 -11.33 -0.41
N ASP A 480 16.23 -11.02 -1.29
CA ASP A 480 16.37 -9.70 -1.90
C ASP A 480 15.37 -9.48 -3.05
N VAL A 481 14.48 -10.44 -3.32
CA VAL A 481 13.39 -10.31 -4.32
C VAL A 481 13.97 -10.07 -5.74
N ARG A 482 15.21 -10.48 -5.99
CA ARG A 482 15.92 -10.35 -7.29
C ARG A 482 15.62 -11.50 -8.25
N MET A 483 15.16 -12.61 -7.70
CA MET A 483 14.75 -13.80 -8.42
C MET A 483 13.43 -14.32 -7.85
N PRO A 484 12.58 -14.98 -8.66
CA PRO A 484 12.72 -15.21 -10.10
C PRO A 484 12.55 -13.97 -10.99
N ALA A 485 13.01 -14.08 -12.24
CA ALA A 485 12.88 -13.01 -13.25
C ALA A 485 11.43 -12.78 -13.72
N ASP A 486 10.56 -13.80 -13.61
CA ASP A 486 9.13 -13.65 -13.94
C ASP A 486 8.33 -12.98 -12.81
N GLY A 487 8.94 -12.74 -11.66
CA GLY A 487 8.34 -12.12 -10.48
C GLY A 487 8.76 -12.86 -9.22
N PRO A 488 8.72 -12.21 -8.05
CA PRO A 488 9.24 -12.82 -6.83
C PRO A 488 8.49 -14.08 -6.41
N LEU A 489 9.14 -14.89 -5.57
CA LEU A 489 8.46 -15.94 -4.83
C LEU A 489 7.47 -15.29 -3.85
N ASP A 490 6.40 -16.00 -3.53
CA ASP A 490 5.58 -15.63 -2.39
C ASP A 490 6.41 -15.70 -1.08
N PRO A 491 5.93 -15.08 0.02
CA PRO A 491 6.64 -15.09 1.30
C PRO A 491 6.96 -16.50 1.81
N GLN A 492 6.06 -17.46 1.59
CA GLN A 492 6.23 -18.84 2.03
C GLN A 492 7.40 -19.52 1.29
N GLY A 493 7.46 -19.39 -0.04
CA GLY A 493 8.54 -19.94 -0.86
C GLY A 493 9.90 -19.33 -0.53
N THR A 494 9.95 -18.01 -0.32
CA THR A 494 11.16 -17.31 0.12
C THR A 494 11.65 -17.86 1.46
N ALA A 495 10.74 -18.04 2.42
CA ALA A 495 11.10 -18.47 3.75
C ALA A 495 11.41 -19.97 3.86
N LEU A 496 10.78 -20.82 3.04
CA LEU A 496 11.17 -22.23 2.91
C LEU A 496 12.61 -22.36 2.44
N ILE A 497 13.01 -21.58 1.43
CA ILE A 497 14.41 -21.54 0.96
C ILE A 497 15.33 -21.05 2.07
N ASN A 498 14.97 -19.94 2.74
CA ASN A 498 15.79 -19.40 3.82
C ASN A 498 16.02 -20.42 4.95
N ARG A 499 14.95 -21.07 5.41
CA ARG A 499 15.02 -22.06 6.49
C ARG A 499 15.72 -23.35 6.06
N TRP A 500 15.53 -23.81 4.83
CA TRP A 500 16.29 -24.95 4.29
C TRP A 500 17.80 -24.67 4.30
N VAL A 501 18.19 -23.44 3.94
CA VAL A 501 19.59 -23.01 3.97
C VAL A 501 20.12 -22.91 5.39
N SER A 502 19.36 -22.32 6.33
CA SER A 502 19.77 -22.21 7.73
C SER A 502 19.78 -23.55 8.46
N SER A 503 18.96 -24.52 8.05
CA SER A 503 18.91 -25.87 8.62
C SER A 503 19.92 -26.85 8.01
N GLY A 504 20.93 -26.38 7.27
CA GLY A 504 22.00 -27.21 6.74
C GLY A 504 21.69 -27.92 5.42
N THR A 505 20.73 -27.42 4.63
CA THR A 505 20.41 -27.90 3.27
C THR A 505 20.08 -29.40 3.21
N LEU A 506 19.05 -29.83 3.95
CA LEU A 506 18.65 -31.24 4.00
C LEU A 506 18.14 -31.73 2.63
N PRO A 507 18.45 -32.98 2.22
CA PRO A 507 18.04 -33.51 0.91
C PRO A 507 16.53 -33.68 0.73
#